data_AF-A0A660SXZ3-F1
#
_entry.id   AF-A0A660SXZ3-F1
#
_cell.length_a   1.000
_cell.length_b   1.000
_cell.length_c   1.000
_cell.angle_alpha   90.00
_cell.angle_beta   90.00
_cell.angle_gamma   90.00
#
_symmetry.space_group_name_H-M   'P 1'
#
loop_
_entity.id
_entity.type
_entity.pdbx_description
1 polymer ?
#
loop_
_entity_poly.entity_id
_entity_poly.type
_entity_poly.pdbx_seq_one_letter_code
_entity_poly.pdbx_strand_id
1 'polypeptide(L)'
;MNESRSSLYSLLTGLAGGAAAWAGIEIILRFTPFFPDLRTLTLSLGAISGLLLGAIVPMAEGLRQQQKQKLISGIFLGSVLGLVFGALGMAAGQLILTAMVDSSSANLSSWARIPGWVILGTAVGSASGLRSRSLRRTAAGALGGFIGGLIGGAAAEFLSTLTTGFYGRAAGMLCWGMAVAYLADRMESRRGRG
;
A
#
# COMPACT_ATOMS: atom_id res chain seq x y z
N MET A 1 -15.05 19.97 -13.30
CA MET A 1 -15.54 19.03 -12.28
C MET A 1 -15.33 19.68 -10.92
N ASN A 2 -16.38 19.92 -10.12
CA ASN A 2 -16.23 20.59 -8.81
C ASN A 2 -15.26 19.78 -7.94
N GLU A 3 -14.30 20.45 -7.27
CA GLU A 3 -13.17 19.81 -6.56
C GLU A 3 -13.62 18.72 -5.57
N SER A 4 -14.78 18.93 -4.93
CA SER A 4 -15.42 17.96 -4.02
C SER A 4 -15.70 16.59 -4.68
N ARG A 5 -16.11 16.56 -5.95
CA ARG A 5 -16.40 15.30 -6.66
C ARG A 5 -15.12 14.52 -6.99
N SER A 6 -14.02 15.20 -7.34
CA SER A 6 -12.73 14.54 -7.66
C SER A 6 -12.14 13.79 -6.46
N SER A 7 -12.20 14.44 -5.29
CA SER A 7 -11.71 13.88 -4.02
C SER A 7 -12.54 12.67 -3.57
N LEU A 8 -13.86 12.70 -3.77
CA LEU A 8 -14.71 11.55 -3.48
C LEU A 8 -14.32 10.34 -4.35
N TYR A 9 -14.14 10.54 -5.66
CA TYR A 9 -13.74 9.46 -6.55
C TYR A 9 -12.36 8.89 -6.20
N SER A 10 -11.39 9.73 -5.81
CA SER A 10 -10.06 9.23 -5.41
C SER A 10 -10.15 8.40 -4.13
N LEU A 11 -10.88 8.88 -3.12
CA LEU A 11 -11.12 8.14 -1.89
C LEU A 11 -11.78 6.78 -2.13
N LEU A 12 -12.83 6.72 -2.96
CA LEU A 12 -13.49 5.46 -3.30
C LEU A 12 -12.56 4.49 -4.02
N THR A 13 -11.72 4.98 -4.94
CA THR A 13 -10.73 4.13 -5.62
C THR A 13 -9.63 3.65 -4.68
N GLY A 14 -9.21 4.49 -3.72
CA GLY A 14 -8.27 4.10 -2.67
C GLY A 14 -8.85 3.06 -1.74
N LEU A 15 -10.12 3.21 -1.37
CA LEU A 15 -10.85 2.25 -0.53
C LEU A 15 -10.99 0.90 -1.26
N ALA A 16 -11.37 0.90 -2.54
CA ALA A 16 -11.40 -0.31 -3.36
C ALA A 16 -10.01 -0.97 -3.48
N GLY A 17 -8.96 -0.16 -3.61
CA GLY A 17 -7.56 -0.60 -3.58
C GLY A 17 -7.19 -1.33 -2.30
N GLY A 18 -7.47 -0.69 -1.16
CA GLY A 18 -7.25 -1.28 0.16
C GLY A 18 -8.03 -2.57 0.37
N ALA A 19 -9.31 -2.60 -0.04
CA ALA A 19 -10.16 -3.78 0.06
C ALA A 19 -9.62 -4.96 -0.75
N ALA A 20 -9.18 -4.70 -1.98
CA ALA A 20 -8.59 -5.73 -2.84
C ALA A 20 -7.29 -6.28 -2.26
N ALA A 21 -6.39 -5.40 -1.80
CA ALA A 21 -5.13 -5.81 -1.17
C ALA A 21 -5.35 -6.64 0.09
N TRP A 22 -6.31 -6.24 0.92
CA TRP A 22 -6.74 -7.00 2.09
C TRP A 22 -7.26 -8.39 1.71
N ALA A 23 -8.16 -8.47 0.73
CA ALA A 23 -8.68 -9.77 0.27
C ALA A 23 -7.56 -10.67 -0.24
N GLY A 24 -6.59 -10.13 -0.99
CA GLY A 24 -5.41 -10.86 -1.45
C GLY A 24 -4.57 -11.41 -0.30
N ILE A 25 -4.34 -10.61 0.75
CA ILE A 25 -3.64 -11.06 1.95
C ILE A 25 -4.39 -12.18 2.66
N GLU A 26 -5.71 -12.03 2.87
CA GLU A 26 -6.51 -13.05 3.56
C GLU A 26 -6.55 -14.37 2.81
N ILE A 27 -6.55 -14.34 1.47
CA ILE A 27 -6.42 -15.54 0.65
C ILE A 27 -5.08 -16.21 0.96
N ILE A 28 -3.96 -15.50 0.90
CA ILE A 28 -2.63 -16.09 1.20
C ILE A 28 -2.57 -16.65 2.61
N LEU A 29 -3.12 -15.93 3.61
CA LEU A 29 -3.13 -16.39 5.00
C LEU A 29 -3.96 -17.66 5.20
N ARG A 30 -5.01 -17.90 4.41
CA ARG A 30 -5.72 -19.19 4.44
C ARG A 30 -4.85 -20.36 3.93
N PHE A 31 -3.91 -20.07 3.03
CA PHE A 31 -2.96 -21.04 2.50
C PHE A 31 -1.64 -21.06 3.28
N THR A 32 -1.59 -20.52 4.50
CA THR A 32 -0.39 -20.58 5.38
C THR A 32 0.25 -21.97 5.48
N PRO A 33 -0.50 -23.10 5.59
CA PRO A 33 0.10 -24.43 5.69
C PRO A 33 0.95 -24.86 4.49
N PHE A 34 0.81 -24.20 3.34
CA PHE A 34 1.58 -24.51 2.13
C PHE A 34 2.92 -23.77 2.05
N PHE A 35 3.17 -22.82 2.95
CA PHE A 35 4.42 -22.08 2.97
C PHE A 35 5.44 -22.77 3.88
N PRO A 36 6.62 -23.15 3.37
CA PRO A 36 7.62 -23.89 4.15
C PRO A 36 8.22 -23.03 5.27
N ASP A 37 8.38 -21.72 5.03
CA ASP A 37 9.03 -20.81 5.97
C ASP A 37 8.32 -19.46 6.06
N LEU A 38 8.41 -18.81 7.23
CA LEU A 38 7.86 -17.47 7.46
C LEU A 38 8.40 -16.42 6.48
N ARG A 39 9.65 -16.56 6.02
CA ARG A 39 10.26 -15.67 5.01
C ARG A 39 9.51 -15.73 3.68
N THR A 40 9.18 -16.94 3.22
CA THR A 40 8.45 -17.15 1.96
C THR A 40 7.02 -16.62 2.04
N LEU A 41 6.38 -16.80 3.20
CA LEU A 41 5.06 -16.21 3.48
C LEU A 41 5.11 -14.68 3.43
N THR A 42 6.05 -14.06 4.15
CA THR A 42 6.18 -12.59 4.21
C THR A 42 6.51 -11.98 2.86
N LEU A 43 7.38 -12.61 2.07
CA LEU A 43 7.66 -12.20 0.70
C LEU A 43 6.40 -12.29 -0.19
N SER A 44 5.63 -13.38 -0.06
CA SER A 44 4.40 -13.58 -0.84
C SER A 44 3.31 -12.58 -0.46
N LEU A 45 3.16 -12.27 0.83
CA LEU A 45 2.25 -11.24 1.33
C LEU A 45 2.62 -9.86 0.80
N GLY A 46 3.91 -9.49 0.85
CA GLY A 46 4.38 -8.23 0.27
C GLY A 46 4.19 -8.17 -1.25
N ALA A 47 4.48 -9.26 -1.95
CA ALA A 47 4.33 -9.39 -3.39
C ALA A 47 2.88 -9.20 -3.82
N ILE A 48 1.92 -9.87 -3.17
CA ILE A 48 0.50 -9.77 -3.54
C ILE A 48 -0.07 -8.39 -3.21
N SER A 49 0.26 -7.84 -2.03
CA SER A 49 -0.21 -6.51 -1.65
C SER A 49 0.35 -5.47 -2.59
N GLY A 50 1.63 -5.56 -2.91
CA GLY A 50 2.30 -4.69 -3.85
C GLY A 50 1.72 -4.79 -5.26
N LEU A 51 1.48 -6.00 -5.77
CA LEU A 51 0.88 -6.24 -7.07
C LEU A 51 -0.51 -5.61 -7.18
N LEU A 52 -1.37 -5.83 -6.18
CA LEU A 52 -2.76 -5.37 -6.19
C LEU A 52 -2.83 -3.85 -6.05
N LEU A 53 -2.06 -3.28 -5.13
CA LEU A 53 -2.03 -1.83 -4.91
C LEU A 53 -1.35 -1.10 -6.07
N GLY A 54 -0.31 -1.70 -6.63
CA GLY A 54 0.35 -1.25 -7.84
C GLY A 54 -0.53 -1.33 -9.09
N ALA A 55 -1.52 -2.22 -9.14
CA ALA A 55 -2.49 -2.32 -10.23
C ALA A 55 -3.59 -1.25 -10.13
N ILE A 56 -4.14 -1.08 -8.93
CA ILE A 56 -5.40 -0.34 -8.73
C ILE A 56 -5.21 1.17 -8.83
N VAL A 57 -4.09 1.70 -8.35
CA VAL A 57 -3.81 3.15 -8.44
C VAL A 57 -3.70 3.62 -9.92
N PRO A 58 -2.92 2.97 -10.80
CA PRO A 58 -2.90 3.29 -12.23
C PRO A 58 -4.22 3.00 -12.95
N MET A 59 -4.96 1.97 -12.52
CA MET A 59 -6.28 1.67 -13.08
C MET A 59 -7.26 2.84 -12.84
N ALA A 60 -7.30 3.37 -11.62
CA ALA A 60 -8.13 4.51 -11.27
C ALA A 60 -7.80 5.76 -12.10
N GLU A 61 -6.51 6.02 -12.34
CA GLU A 61 -6.06 7.14 -13.17
C GLU A 61 -6.36 6.91 -14.67
N GLY A 62 -6.14 5.70 -15.17
CA GLY A 62 -6.39 5.33 -16.56
C GLY A 62 -7.87 5.45 -16.93
N LEU A 63 -8.76 5.11 -16.00
CA LEU A 63 -10.21 5.27 -16.16
C LEU A 63 -10.61 6.75 -16.27
N ARG A 64 -9.95 7.65 -15.52
CA ARG A 64 -10.21 9.11 -15.60
C ARG A 64 -9.78 9.70 -16.95
N GLN A 65 -8.68 9.23 -17.53
CA GLN A 65 -8.16 9.75 -18.80
C GLN A 65 -8.80 9.11 -20.04
N GLN A 66 -9.64 8.08 -19.87
CA GLN A 66 -10.26 7.28 -20.95
C GLN A 66 -9.29 6.72 -22.01
N GLN A 67 -7.98 6.68 -21.73
CA GLN A 67 -6.96 6.19 -22.64
C GLN A 67 -6.61 4.73 -22.31
N LYS A 68 -7.24 3.78 -23.01
CA LYS A 68 -7.08 2.33 -22.80
C LYS A 68 -5.61 1.86 -22.82
N GLN A 69 -4.80 2.40 -23.73
CA GLN A 69 -3.39 2.00 -23.86
C GLN A 69 -2.53 2.46 -22.67
N LYS A 70 -2.80 3.64 -22.11
CA LYS A 70 -2.15 4.13 -20.90
C LYS A 70 -2.63 3.43 -19.63
N LEU A 71 -3.87 2.92 -19.65
CA LEU A 71 -4.45 2.09 -18.60
C LEU A 71 -3.76 0.73 -18.54
N ILE A 72 -3.69 -0.03 -19.65
CA ILE A 72 -3.11 -1.38 -19.65
C ILE A 72 -1.61 -1.34 -19.31
N SER A 73 -0.86 -0.44 -19.95
CA SER A 73 0.56 -0.25 -19.63
C SER A 73 0.77 0.24 -18.19
N GLY A 74 -0.18 1.01 -17.66
CA GLY A 74 -0.18 1.47 -16.27
C GLY A 74 -0.37 0.35 -15.27
N ILE A 75 -1.38 -0.50 -15.50
CA ILE A 75 -1.65 -1.67 -14.67
C ILE A 75 -0.45 -2.61 -14.72
N PHE A 76 0.05 -2.96 -15.90
CA PHE A 76 1.16 -3.90 -16.03
C PHE A 76 2.43 -3.41 -15.32
N LEU A 77 2.88 -2.19 -15.62
CA LEU A 77 4.10 -1.66 -15.01
C LEU A 77 3.92 -1.43 -13.50
N GLY A 78 2.73 -0.95 -13.09
CA GLY A 78 2.39 -0.75 -11.69
C GLY A 78 2.37 -2.05 -10.90
N SER A 79 1.78 -3.12 -11.46
CA SER A 79 1.76 -4.46 -10.86
C SER A 79 3.16 -5.06 -10.75
N VAL A 80 4.00 -4.96 -11.79
CA VAL A 80 5.36 -5.51 -11.76
C VAL A 80 6.22 -4.79 -10.74
N LEU A 81 6.25 -3.45 -10.78
CA LEU A 81 7.00 -2.66 -9.81
C LEU A 81 6.44 -2.87 -8.40
N GLY A 82 5.12 -2.86 -8.27
CA GLY A 82 4.42 -3.10 -7.01
C GLY A 82 4.78 -4.46 -6.41
N LEU A 83 4.80 -5.53 -7.21
CA LEU A 83 5.21 -6.86 -6.76
C LEU A 83 6.63 -6.85 -6.19
N VAL A 84 7.59 -6.29 -6.94
CA VAL A 84 8.99 -6.24 -6.53
C VAL A 84 9.16 -5.40 -5.27
N PHE A 85 8.65 -4.18 -5.28
CA PHE A 85 8.78 -3.24 -4.16
C PHE A 85 7.99 -3.67 -2.92
N GLY A 86 6.84 -4.31 -3.11
CA GLY A 86 6.05 -4.87 -2.02
C GLY A 86 6.75 -6.05 -1.34
N ALA A 87 7.33 -6.97 -2.13
CA ALA A 87 8.12 -8.08 -1.60
C ALA A 87 9.36 -7.58 -0.85
N LEU A 88 10.13 -6.67 -1.45
CA LEU A 88 11.29 -6.05 -0.82
C LEU A 88 10.92 -5.27 0.44
N GLY A 89 9.81 -4.52 0.40
CA GLY A 89 9.35 -3.74 1.54
C GLY A 89 8.96 -4.60 2.73
N MET A 90 8.26 -5.72 2.50
CA MET A 90 7.95 -6.68 3.57
C MET A 90 9.18 -7.43 4.06
N ALA A 91 10.12 -7.80 3.18
CA ALA A 91 11.38 -8.41 3.60
C ALA A 91 12.19 -7.46 4.50
N ALA A 92 12.30 -6.18 4.12
CA ALA A 92 12.96 -5.17 4.93
C ALA A 92 12.23 -4.95 6.27
N GLY A 93 10.90 -4.87 6.25
CA GLY A 93 10.09 -4.79 7.47
C GLY A 93 10.30 -5.96 8.42
N GLN A 94 10.41 -7.18 7.88
CA GLN A 94 10.69 -8.38 8.67
C GLN A 94 12.07 -8.34 9.31
N LEU A 95 13.11 -7.88 8.59
CA LEU A 95 14.46 -7.76 9.13
C LEU A 95 14.53 -6.76 10.28
N ILE A 96 13.85 -5.62 10.13
CA ILE A 96 13.75 -4.60 11.20
C ILE A 96 13.03 -5.20 12.40
N LEU A 97 11.92 -5.90 12.17
CA LEU A 97 11.15 -6.51 13.25
C LEU A 97 11.99 -7.54 14.02
N THR A 98 12.74 -8.41 13.33
CA THR A 98 13.62 -9.37 14.00
C THR A 98 14.69 -8.67 14.84
N ALA A 99 15.32 -7.61 14.31
CA ALA A 99 16.32 -6.85 15.06
C ALA A 99 15.73 -6.12 16.29
N MET A 100 14.51 -5.62 16.18
CA MET A 100 13.84 -4.90 17.29
C MET A 100 13.33 -5.86 18.37
N VAL A 101 12.81 -7.03 18.01
CA VAL A 101 12.32 -8.04 18.96
C VAL A 101 13.47 -8.63 19.78
N ASP A 102 14.63 -8.88 19.17
CA ASP A 102 15.83 -9.34 19.88
C ASP A 102 16.33 -8.31 20.93
N SER A 103 15.93 -7.05 20.78
CA SER A 103 16.38 -5.93 21.62
C SER A 103 15.36 -5.45 22.66
N SER A 104 14.10 -5.92 22.64
CA SER A 104 12.99 -5.26 23.36
C SER A 104 12.11 -6.20 24.20
N SER A 105 11.55 -5.68 25.29
CA SER A 105 10.54 -6.36 26.12
C SER A 105 9.21 -6.55 25.37
N ALA A 106 8.48 -7.63 25.70
CA ALA A 106 7.35 -8.21 24.95
C ALA A 106 6.24 -7.25 24.47
N ASN A 107 6.07 -6.08 25.10
CA ASN A 107 5.02 -5.11 24.78
C ASN A 107 5.30 -4.23 23.54
N LEU A 108 6.55 -4.14 23.07
CA LEU A 108 6.91 -3.37 21.86
C LEU A 108 6.71 -4.18 20.56
N SER A 109 6.42 -5.48 20.66
CA SER A 109 6.37 -6.39 19.51
C SER A 109 5.26 -6.06 18.49
N SER A 110 4.10 -5.55 18.93
CA SER A 110 3.01 -5.16 18.02
C SER A 110 3.37 -3.90 17.22
N TRP A 111 3.99 -2.90 17.86
CA TRP A 111 4.38 -1.65 17.20
C TRP A 111 5.60 -1.82 16.29
N ALA A 112 6.39 -2.88 16.48
CA ALA A 112 7.54 -3.22 15.65
C ALA A 112 7.18 -3.53 14.18
N ARG A 113 5.90 -3.74 13.86
CA ARG A 113 5.42 -3.97 12.48
C ARG A 113 5.19 -2.69 11.67
N ILE A 114 5.02 -1.55 12.34
CA ILE A 114 4.74 -0.27 11.68
C ILE A 114 5.85 0.14 10.69
N PRO A 115 7.16 0.00 11.00
CA PRO A 115 8.22 0.25 10.03
C PRO A 115 8.05 -0.55 8.73
N GLY A 116 7.61 -1.81 8.80
CA GLY A 116 7.33 -2.63 7.62
C GLY A 116 6.20 -2.04 6.76
N TRP A 117 5.11 -1.60 7.39
CA TRP A 117 4.00 -0.91 6.72
C TRP A 117 4.44 0.40 6.06
N VAL A 118 5.33 1.15 6.71
CA VAL A 118 5.87 2.41 6.18
C VAL A 118 6.75 2.17 4.97
N ILE A 119 7.64 1.17 5.02
CA ILE A 119 8.53 0.83 3.91
C ILE A 119 7.71 0.32 2.74
N LEU A 120 6.79 -0.62 2.96
CA LEU A 120 5.87 -1.10 1.93
C LEU A 120 5.08 0.07 1.32
N GLY A 121 4.55 0.92 2.20
CA GLY A 121 3.79 2.10 1.83
C GLY A 121 4.55 2.99 0.86
N THR A 122 5.75 3.39 1.29
CA THR A 122 6.65 4.28 0.56
C THR A 122 7.08 3.66 -0.77
N ALA A 123 7.42 2.36 -0.77
CA ALA A 123 7.90 1.66 -1.95
C ALA A 123 6.79 1.55 -3.03
N VAL A 124 5.59 1.11 -2.63
CA VAL A 124 4.43 1.05 -3.54
C VAL A 124 4.00 2.44 -4.01
N GLY A 125 3.98 3.43 -3.11
CA GLY A 125 3.67 4.81 -3.45
C GLY A 125 4.65 5.41 -4.46
N SER A 126 5.94 5.14 -4.30
CA SER A 126 7.00 5.62 -5.20
C SER A 126 6.91 5.02 -6.61
N ALA A 127 6.45 3.76 -6.74
CA ALA A 127 6.30 3.07 -8.01
C ALA A 127 5.39 3.82 -8.99
N SER A 128 4.36 4.50 -8.48
CA SER A 128 3.43 5.30 -9.29
C SER A 128 4.11 6.48 -10.00
N GLY A 129 5.12 7.10 -9.37
CA GLY A 129 5.85 8.24 -9.93
C GLY A 129 6.99 7.83 -10.85
N LEU A 130 7.67 6.72 -10.54
CA LEU A 130 8.67 6.09 -11.40
C LEU A 130 8.12 5.84 -12.81
N ARG A 131 6.87 5.36 -12.91
CA ARG A 131 6.17 5.19 -14.18
C ARG A 131 6.08 6.47 -15.01
N SER A 132 5.70 7.58 -14.38
CA SER A 132 5.53 8.87 -15.05
C SER A 132 6.84 9.57 -15.40
N ARG A 133 7.99 8.97 -15.03
CA ARG A 133 9.33 9.59 -15.12
C ARG A 133 9.38 10.99 -14.49
N SER A 134 8.62 11.19 -13.41
CA SER A 134 8.52 12.47 -12.72
C SER A 134 8.95 12.33 -11.27
N LEU A 135 10.11 12.88 -10.93
CA LEU A 135 10.65 12.87 -9.56
C LEU A 135 9.66 13.47 -8.55
N ARG A 136 8.95 14.52 -8.93
CA ARG A 136 7.95 15.16 -8.06
C ARG A 136 6.77 14.23 -7.77
N ARG A 137 6.34 13.44 -8.76
CA ARG A 137 5.27 12.45 -8.57
C ARG A 137 5.76 11.25 -7.76
N THR A 138 7.02 10.84 -7.93
CA THR A 138 7.64 9.80 -7.11
C THR A 138 7.70 10.24 -5.66
N ALA A 139 8.12 11.48 -5.39
CA ALA A 139 8.15 12.04 -4.04
C ALA A 139 6.75 12.18 -3.43
N ALA A 140 5.76 12.62 -4.22
CA ALA A 140 4.37 12.69 -3.78
C ALA A 140 3.81 11.32 -3.39
N GLY A 141 4.02 10.32 -4.25
CA GLY A 141 3.60 8.95 -4.00
C GLY A 141 4.34 8.33 -2.82
N ALA A 142 5.65 8.56 -2.70
CA ALA A 142 6.45 8.11 -1.56
C ALA A 142 5.95 8.73 -0.24
N LEU A 143 5.68 10.04 -0.19
CA LEU A 143 5.12 10.71 0.98
C LEU A 143 3.72 10.21 1.32
N GLY A 144 2.87 10.02 0.31
CA GLY A 144 1.53 9.46 0.51
C GLY A 144 1.56 8.03 1.03
N GLY A 145 2.48 7.23 0.50
CA GLY A 145 2.76 5.88 0.95
C GLY A 145 3.34 5.81 2.36
N PHE A 146 4.24 6.73 2.70
CA PHE A 146 4.82 6.85 4.04
C PHE A 146 3.76 7.20 5.09
N ILE A 147 2.99 8.27 4.85
CA ILE A 147 1.92 8.72 5.75
C ILE A 147 0.82 7.66 5.83
N GLY A 148 0.40 7.12 4.69
CA GLY A 148 -0.55 6.03 4.63
C GLY A 148 -0.05 4.81 5.39
N GLY A 149 1.23 4.45 5.25
CA GLY A 149 1.89 3.34 5.94
C GLY A 149 1.91 3.51 7.46
N LEU A 150 2.19 4.72 7.94
CA LEU A 150 2.11 5.05 9.36
C LEU A 150 0.68 4.91 9.90
N ILE A 151 -0.28 5.57 9.25
CA ILE A 151 -1.68 5.60 9.71
C ILE A 151 -2.31 4.21 9.60
N GLY A 152 -2.16 3.56 8.45
CA GLY A 152 -2.69 2.22 8.18
C GLY A 152 -2.03 1.15 9.03
N GLY A 153 -0.71 1.21 9.23
CA GLY A 153 0.01 0.30 10.11
C GLY A 153 -0.40 0.47 11.56
N ALA A 154 -0.48 1.70 12.07
CA ALA A 154 -0.94 1.98 13.42
C ALA A 154 -2.39 1.54 13.63
N ALA A 155 -3.27 1.81 12.66
CA ALA A 155 -4.65 1.33 12.69
C ALA A 155 -4.71 -0.20 12.69
N ALA A 156 -3.90 -0.87 11.85
CA ALA A 156 -3.86 -2.32 11.78
C ALA A 156 -3.47 -2.94 13.12
N GLU A 157 -2.42 -2.44 13.76
CA GLU A 157 -1.93 -2.97 15.02
C GLU A 157 -2.90 -2.64 16.17
N PHE A 158 -3.37 -1.40 16.26
CA PHE A 158 -4.31 -0.98 17.31
C PHE A 158 -5.65 -1.72 17.25
N LEU A 159 -6.22 -1.92 16.06
CA LEU A 159 -7.45 -2.70 15.93
C LEU A 159 -7.20 -4.20 16.10
N SER A 160 -6.01 -4.70 15.77
CA SER A 160 -5.66 -6.10 16.02
C SER A 160 -5.49 -6.42 17.51
N THR A 161 -5.18 -5.43 18.36
CA THR A 161 -5.15 -5.64 19.82
C THR A 161 -6.54 -5.59 20.45
N LEU A 162 -7.48 -4.84 19.86
CA LEU A 162 -8.86 -4.73 20.34
C LEU A 162 -9.81 -5.80 19.79
N THR A 163 -9.52 -6.35 18.62
CA THR A 163 -10.40 -7.26 17.89
C THR A 163 -9.60 -8.46 17.36
N THR A 164 -10.06 -9.09 16.27
CA THR A 164 -9.27 -10.12 15.58
C THR A 164 -8.32 -9.47 14.55
N GLY A 165 -7.17 -10.10 14.31
CA GLY A 165 -6.22 -9.61 13.31
C GLY A 165 -6.81 -9.46 11.90
N PHE A 166 -7.91 -10.14 11.60
CA PHE A 166 -8.67 -10.00 10.35
C PHE A 166 -9.22 -8.58 10.17
N TYR A 167 -9.93 -8.06 11.18
CA TYR A 167 -10.53 -6.71 11.13
C TYR A 167 -9.47 -5.62 11.24
N GLY A 168 -8.41 -5.85 12.03
CA GLY A 168 -7.27 -4.94 12.10
C GLY A 168 -6.60 -4.75 10.75
N ARG A 169 -6.23 -5.84 10.07
CA ARG A 169 -5.66 -5.77 8.71
C ARG A 169 -6.59 -5.11 7.70
N ALA A 170 -7.89 -5.40 7.76
CA ALA A 170 -8.88 -4.77 6.89
C ALA A 170 -8.88 -3.25 7.07
N ALA A 171 -9.05 -2.78 8.31
CA ALA A 171 -9.06 -1.36 8.62
C ALA A 171 -7.76 -0.67 8.21
N GLY A 172 -6.61 -1.28 8.52
CA GLY A 172 -5.31 -0.77 8.13
C GLY A 172 -5.15 -0.59 6.62
N MET A 173 -5.53 -1.61 5.84
CA MET A 173 -5.44 -1.57 4.37
C MET A 173 -6.39 -0.55 3.74
N LEU A 174 -7.60 -0.42 4.27
CA LEU A 174 -8.56 0.59 3.80
C LEU A 174 -8.07 2.00 4.10
N CYS A 175 -7.63 2.27 5.34
CA CYS A 175 -7.05 3.55 5.74
C CYS A 175 -5.83 3.91 4.89
N TRP A 176 -4.95 2.93 4.68
CA TRP A 176 -3.77 3.08 3.83
C TRP A 176 -4.14 3.47 2.40
N GLY A 177 -5.06 2.72 1.77
CA GLY A 177 -5.50 2.98 0.40
C GLY A 177 -6.16 4.35 0.23
N MET A 178 -7.00 4.77 1.18
CA MET A 178 -7.60 6.10 1.18
C MET A 178 -6.55 7.21 1.31
N ALA A 179 -5.57 7.07 2.20
CA ALA A 179 -4.53 8.07 2.43
C ALA A 179 -3.69 8.30 1.18
N VAL A 180 -3.26 7.22 0.52
CA VAL A 180 -2.49 7.29 -0.73
C VAL A 180 -3.30 7.99 -1.83
N ALA A 181 -4.55 7.59 -2.02
CA ALA A 181 -5.39 8.16 -3.08
C ALA A 181 -5.74 9.63 -2.85
N TYR A 182 -6.01 10.02 -1.60
CA TYR A 182 -6.29 11.41 -1.23
C TYR A 182 -5.08 12.32 -1.48
N LEU A 183 -3.88 11.88 -1.05
CA LEU A 183 -2.66 12.68 -1.20
C LEU A 183 -2.23 12.78 -2.67
N ALA A 184 -2.40 11.71 -3.45
CA ALA A 184 -2.16 11.73 -4.89
C ALA A 184 -3.08 12.76 -5.59
N ASP A 185 -4.38 12.76 -5.30
CA ASP A 185 -5.35 13.70 -5.89
C ASP A 185 -5.03 15.17 -5.52
N ARG A 186 -4.66 15.42 -4.25
CA ARG A 186 -4.27 16.76 -3.78
C ARG A 186 -3.01 17.31 -4.44
N MET A 187 -2.07 16.45 -4.77
CA MET A 187 -0.84 16.85 -5.45
C MET A 187 -1.08 17.13 -6.93
N GLU A 188 -2.01 16.40 -7.55
CA GLU A 188 -2.39 16.62 -8.95
C GLU A 188 -3.26 17.88 -9.11
N SER A 189 -4.14 18.21 -8.16
CA SER A 189 -4.92 19.45 -8.22
C SER A 189 -4.06 20.72 -8.16
N ARG A 190 -2.90 20.66 -7.51
CA ARG A 190 -1.91 21.75 -7.50
C ARG A 190 -1.24 21.97 -8.86
N ARG A 191 -1.27 21.00 -9.78
CA ARG A 191 -0.72 21.09 -11.14
C ARG A 191 -1.62 21.89 -12.09
N GLY A 192 -2.93 21.90 -11.88
CA GLY A 192 -3.87 22.62 -12.73
C GLY A 192 -3.95 24.12 -12.48
N ARG A 193 -3.19 24.64 -11.50
CA ARG A 193 -3.26 26.04 -11.04
C ARG A 193 -1.97 26.84 -11.28
N GLY A 194 -0.95 26.26 -11.90
CA GLY A 194 0.31 26.93 -12.25
C GLY A 194 0.65 26.69 -13.71
#